data_AF-A0A8S3I043-F1
#
_entry.id   AF-A0A8S3I043-F1
#
_cell.length_a   1.000
_cell.length_b   1.000
_cell.length_c   1.000
_cell.angle_alpha   90.00
_cell.angle_beta   90.00
_cell.angle_gamma   90.00
#
_symmetry.space_group_name_H-M   'P 1'
#
loop_
_entity.id
_entity.type
_entity.pdbx_description
1 polymer ?
#
loop_
_entity_poly.entity_id
_entity_poly.type
_entity_poly.pdbx_seq_one_letter_code
_entity_poly.pdbx_strand_id
1 'polypeptide(L)'
;GGEHLAIIERKIKILNQHCERTVGKRFFFQVDTDDKNKTISSHGKLSGHLQDLFFVDSFPYDDILNGEIAKSARIVVNKFKEILVEVKHTSIRRKGILKRLSLEFVKEFRQSGFRTTVTPYIHIIGNHLFEFDELSNLGDYNMQGVEKNNDLLSRLYFSSTNPARNPLLTMLQKLDRIRVSLDYEMR
;
A
#
# COMPACT_ATOMS: atom_id res chain seq x y z
N GLY A 1 12.22 0.24 -31.69
CA GLY A 1 12.38 -1.09 -31.05
C GLY A 1 13.40 -1.05 -29.93
N GLY A 2 14.69 -0.89 -30.25
CA GLY A 2 15.79 -0.99 -29.27
C GLY A 2 15.88 0.16 -28.26
N GLU A 3 15.55 1.39 -28.65
CA GLU A 3 15.67 2.57 -27.76
C GLU A 3 14.67 2.53 -26.59
N HIS A 4 13.42 2.14 -26.87
CA HIS A 4 12.41 1.92 -25.83
C HIS A 4 12.81 0.81 -24.84
N LEU A 5 13.45 -0.25 -25.34
CA LEU A 5 13.94 -1.33 -24.49
C LEU A 5 15.06 -0.84 -23.56
N ALA A 6 16.02 -0.08 -24.09
CA ALA A 6 17.11 0.49 -23.30
C ALA A 6 16.58 1.45 -22.20
N ILE A 7 15.53 2.22 -22.49
CA ILE A 7 14.87 3.08 -21.49
C ILE A 7 14.22 2.23 -20.39
N ILE A 8 13.51 1.16 -20.75
CA ILE A 8 12.87 0.26 -19.79
C ILE A 8 13.90 -0.44 -18.91
N GLU A 9 14.96 -0.98 -19.50
CA GLU A 9 16.05 -1.65 -18.78
C GLU A 9 16.76 -0.70 -17.81
N ARG A 10 17.00 0.55 -18.23
CA ARG A 10 17.54 1.59 -17.34
C ARG A 10 16.62 1.84 -16.14
N LYS A 11 15.31 1.98 -16.36
CA LYS A 11 14.32 2.18 -15.29
C LYS A 11 14.27 1.00 -14.33
N ILE A 12 14.29 -0.23 -14.85
CA ILE A 12 14.34 -1.45 -14.03
C ILE A 12 15.62 -1.50 -13.19
N LYS A 13 16.77 -1.13 -13.76
CA LYS A 13 18.02 -1.08 -13.01
C LYS A 13 17.93 -0.11 -11.82
N ILE A 14 17.39 1.09 -12.03
CA ILE A 14 17.17 2.08 -10.97
C ILE A 14 16.21 1.52 -9.91
N LEU A 15 15.07 0.96 -10.34
CA LEU A 15 14.09 0.34 -9.45
C LEU A 15 14.69 -0.79 -8.61
N ASN A 16 15.50 -1.67 -9.21
CA ASN A 16 16.11 -2.79 -8.49
C ASN A 16 17.20 -2.35 -7.51
N GLN A 17 18.00 -1.33 -7.86
CA GLN A 17 18.94 -0.71 -6.93
C GLN A 17 18.20 -0.08 -5.74
N HIS A 18 17.05 0.53 -6.01
CA HIS A 18 16.18 1.07 -4.98
C HIS A 18 15.59 -0.04 -4.09
N CYS A 19 15.08 -1.12 -4.67
CA CYS A 19 14.56 -2.28 -3.94
C CYS A 19 15.61 -2.86 -3.01
N GLU A 20 16.82 -3.10 -3.51
CA GLU A 20 17.90 -3.70 -2.74
C GLU A 20 18.25 -2.86 -1.50
N ARG A 21 18.23 -1.53 -1.63
CA ARG A 21 18.52 -0.60 -0.52
C ARG A 21 17.40 -0.54 0.54
N THR A 22 16.15 -0.69 0.13
CA THR A 22 14.98 -0.39 0.97
C THR A 22 14.32 -1.63 1.55
N VAL A 23 14.17 -2.67 0.74
CA VAL A 23 13.40 -3.89 1.06
C VAL A 23 14.21 -5.17 0.82
N GLY A 24 15.47 -5.03 0.40
CA GLY A 24 16.39 -6.13 0.09
C GLY A 24 16.03 -6.85 -1.21
N LYS A 25 16.72 -7.98 -1.47
CA LYS A 25 16.56 -8.78 -2.72
C LYS A 25 15.26 -9.58 -2.80
N ARG A 26 14.33 -9.39 -1.86
CA ARG A 26 13.06 -10.14 -1.78
C ARG A 26 11.99 -9.59 -2.71
N PHE A 27 12.20 -8.39 -3.24
CA PHE A 27 11.33 -7.73 -4.19
C PHE A 27 12.18 -7.13 -5.31
N PHE A 28 11.79 -7.35 -6.56
CA PHE A 28 12.52 -6.85 -7.72
C PHE A 28 11.60 -6.72 -8.93
N PHE A 29 12.05 -5.98 -9.92
CA PHE A 29 11.40 -5.76 -11.20
C PHE A 29 12.17 -6.46 -12.31
N GLN A 30 11.44 -7.01 -13.29
CA GLN A 30 12.02 -7.56 -14.50
C GLN A 30 11.16 -7.22 -15.71
N VAL A 31 11.74 -7.37 -16.90
CA VAL A 31 10.97 -7.34 -18.15
C VAL A 31 10.40 -8.73 -18.36
N ASP A 32 9.09 -8.85 -18.24
CA ASP A 32 8.40 -10.03 -18.75
C ASP A 32 8.11 -9.83 -20.24
N THR A 33 8.30 -10.89 -21.00
CA THR A 33 8.04 -10.91 -22.44
C THR A 33 6.96 -11.93 -22.69
N ASP A 34 5.77 -11.47 -23.09
CA ASP A 34 4.64 -12.35 -23.37
C ASP A 34 4.24 -12.18 -24.84
N ASP A 35 4.43 -13.25 -25.63
CA ASP A 35 4.32 -13.40 -27.09
C ASP A 35 4.99 -12.32 -27.97
N LYS A 36 4.66 -11.03 -27.78
CA LYS A 36 5.23 -9.86 -28.47
C LYS A 36 5.30 -8.59 -27.61
N ASN A 37 4.70 -8.57 -26.42
CA ASN A 37 4.69 -7.41 -25.53
C ASN A 37 5.75 -7.54 -24.45
N LYS A 38 6.48 -6.45 -24.22
CA LYS A 38 7.42 -6.33 -23.11
C LYS A 38 6.79 -5.49 -22.02
N THR A 39 6.54 -6.07 -20.86
CA THR A 39 5.96 -5.40 -19.70
C THR A 39 6.93 -5.40 -18.54
N ILE A 40 6.87 -4.37 -17.70
CA ILE A 40 7.58 -4.37 -16.43
C ILE A 40 6.72 -5.14 -15.43
N SER A 41 7.24 -6.23 -14.90
CA SER A 41 6.60 -7.02 -13.86
C SER A 41 7.35 -6.86 -12.55
N SER A 42 6.62 -6.83 -11.44
CA SER A 42 7.17 -6.89 -10.10
C SER A 42 7.05 -8.29 -9.52
N HIS A 43 8.10 -8.74 -8.84
CA HIS A 43 8.18 -10.05 -8.21
C HIS A 43 8.52 -9.90 -6.74
N GLY A 44 7.95 -10.78 -5.91
CA GLY A 44 8.15 -10.78 -4.47
C GLY A 44 6.93 -10.31 -3.68
N LYS A 45 7.03 -10.40 -2.36
CA LYS A 45 5.99 -9.93 -1.42
C LYS A 45 6.58 -8.87 -0.50
N LEU A 46 5.84 -7.77 -0.35
CA LEU A 46 6.15 -6.70 0.60
C LEU A 46 5.13 -6.73 1.73
N SER A 47 5.60 -6.64 2.98
CA SER A 47 4.72 -6.32 4.11
C SER A 47 4.25 -4.87 3.98
N GLY A 48 3.13 -4.51 4.64
CA GLY A 48 2.61 -3.14 4.59
C GLY A 48 3.64 -2.08 4.97
N HIS A 49 4.43 -2.32 6.02
CA HIS A 49 5.51 -1.41 6.43
C HIS A 49 6.60 -1.22 5.35
N LEU A 50 6.96 -2.29 4.63
CA LEU A 50 7.94 -2.19 3.55
C LEU A 50 7.36 -1.52 2.31
N GLN A 51 6.05 -1.63 2.06
CA GLN A 51 5.38 -0.89 0.98
C GLN A 51 5.44 0.62 1.22
N ASP A 52 5.18 1.07 2.45
CA ASP A 52 5.28 2.48 2.83
C ASP A 52 6.70 3.02 2.61
N LEU A 53 7.72 2.31 3.11
CA LEU A 53 9.12 2.70 2.92
C LEU A 53 9.50 2.75 1.43
N PHE A 54 9.05 1.77 0.65
CA PHE A 54 9.43 1.60 -0.75
C PHE A 54 8.77 2.62 -1.69
N PHE A 55 7.43 2.69 -1.67
CA PHE A 55 6.65 3.46 -2.65
C PHE A 55 6.41 4.91 -2.24
N VAL A 56 6.33 5.16 -0.93
CA VAL A 56 5.92 6.46 -0.42
C VAL A 56 7.14 7.28 -0.03
N ASP A 57 8.07 6.71 0.76
CA ASP A 57 9.14 7.50 1.37
C ASP A 57 10.41 7.68 0.55
N SER A 58 10.73 6.74 -0.32
CA SER A 58 12.05 6.72 -0.94
C SER A 58 12.03 6.50 -2.45
N PHE A 59 10.84 6.46 -3.07
CA PHE A 59 10.71 6.15 -4.49
C PHE A 59 11.46 7.15 -5.39
N PRO A 60 12.33 6.69 -6.32
CA PRO A 60 13.24 7.55 -7.08
C PRO A 60 12.55 8.17 -8.31
N TYR A 61 11.58 9.06 -8.07
CA TYR A 61 10.81 9.72 -9.14
C TYR A 61 11.71 10.48 -10.14
N ASP A 62 12.72 11.18 -9.64
CA ASP A 62 13.63 12.02 -10.43
C ASP A 62 14.49 11.21 -11.40
N ASP A 63 14.76 9.95 -11.07
CA ASP A 63 15.58 9.06 -11.90
C ASP A 63 14.74 8.27 -12.93
N ILE A 64 13.44 8.08 -12.67
CA ILE A 64 12.53 7.24 -13.47
C ILE A 64 11.66 8.06 -14.43
N LEU A 65 11.31 9.29 -14.05
CA LEU A 65 10.39 10.17 -14.76
C LEU A 65 11.13 11.38 -15.35
N ASN A 66 10.51 12.02 -16.34
CA ASN A 66 11.04 13.26 -16.91
C ASN A 66 10.95 14.38 -15.86
N GLY A 67 11.87 15.34 -15.85
CA GLY A 67 12.04 16.31 -14.76
C GLY A 67 10.76 17.05 -14.32
N GLU A 68 9.93 17.52 -15.26
CA GLU A 68 8.67 18.19 -14.92
C GLU A 68 7.64 17.23 -14.29
N ILE A 69 7.52 16.03 -14.84
CA ILE A 69 6.62 14.97 -14.36
C ILE A 69 7.09 14.48 -12.98
N ALA A 70 8.40 14.30 -12.80
CA ALA A 70 9.02 13.88 -11.54
C ALA A 70 8.75 14.90 -10.42
N LYS A 71 8.95 16.19 -10.71
CA LYS A 71 8.68 17.27 -9.77
C LYS A 71 7.22 17.30 -9.34
N SER A 72 6.29 17.24 -10.28
CA SER A 72 4.85 17.16 -9.97
C SER A 72 4.51 15.92 -9.15
N ALA A 73 5.19 14.78 -9.40
CA ALA A 73 4.87 13.52 -8.75
C ALA A 73 5.23 13.60 -7.28
N ARG A 74 6.41 14.16 -7.00
CA ARG A 74 6.88 14.40 -5.65
C ARG A 74 5.93 15.33 -4.87
N ILE A 75 5.43 16.39 -5.49
CA ILE A 75 4.49 17.33 -4.85
C ILE A 75 3.18 16.61 -4.48
N VAL A 76 2.58 15.90 -5.44
CA VAL A 76 1.33 15.14 -5.24
C VAL A 76 1.49 14.09 -4.14
N VAL A 77 2.57 13.32 -4.17
CA VAL A 77 2.85 12.27 -3.17
C VAL A 77 3.05 12.88 -1.79
N ASN A 78 3.80 13.99 -1.66
CA ASN A 78 3.99 14.65 -0.38
C ASN A 78 2.66 15.15 0.21
N LYS A 79 1.78 15.71 -0.63
CA LYS A 79 0.42 16.10 -0.19
C LYS A 79 -0.41 14.91 0.27
N PHE A 80 -0.29 13.78 -0.43
CA PHE A 80 -0.95 12.56 0.01
C PHE A 80 -0.43 12.07 1.37
N LYS A 81 0.89 12.17 1.63
CA LYS A 81 1.46 11.83 2.94
C LYS A 81 0.94 12.70 4.07
N GLU A 82 0.82 14.01 3.83
CA GLU A 82 0.24 14.93 4.82
C GLU A 82 -1.16 14.46 5.23
N ILE A 83 -1.98 14.06 4.26
CA ILE A 83 -3.30 13.47 4.52
C ILE A 83 -3.18 12.19 5.35
N LEU A 84 -2.30 11.25 4.97
CA LEU A 84 -2.14 9.97 5.68
C LEU A 84 -1.68 10.15 7.14
N VAL A 85 -0.83 11.13 7.42
CA VAL A 85 -0.41 11.47 8.78
C VAL A 85 -1.60 11.98 9.59
N GLU A 86 -2.38 12.89 9.01
CA GLU A 86 -3.54 13.44 9.70
C GLU A 86 -4.60 12.38 9.96
N VAL A 87 -4.89 11.47 9.03
CA VAL A 87 -5.87 10.38 9.22
C VAL A 87 -5.59 9.56 10.50
N LYS A 88 -4.33 9.41 10.91
CA LYS A 88 -3.91 8.68 12.12
C LYS A 88 -4.16 9.42 13.43
N HIS A 89 -4.49 10.71 13.41
CA HIS A 89 -4.76 11.52 14.60
C HIS A 89 -6.23 11.41 15.05
N THR A 90 -6.59 11.97 16.21
CA THR A 90 -8.00 11.99 16.67
C THR A 90 -8.81 13.08 15.95
N SER A 91 -10.14 12.94 15.90
CA SER A 91 -11.05 13.93 15.30
C SER A 91 -10.80 15.37 15.76
N ILE A 92 -10.53 15.56 17.05
CA ILE A 92 -10.23 16.88 17.64
C ILE A 92 -9.00 17.53 16.98
N ARG A 93 -7.95 16.75 16.72
CA ARG A 93 -6.71 17.23 16.10
C ARG A 93 -6.86 17.43 14.59
N ARG A 94 -7.72 16.65 13.92
CA ARG A 94 -7.92 16.70 12.46
C ARG A 94 -8.89 17.78 11.98
N LYS A 95 -9.76 18.28 12.87
CA LYS A 95 -10.91 19.15 12.52
C LYS A 95 -10.52 20.28 11.57
N GLY A 96 -11.07 20.24 10.35
CA GLY A 96 -10.84 21.24 9.31
C GLY A 96 -9.48 21.18 8.59
N ILE A 97 -8.50 20.45 9.13
CA ILE A 97 -7.20 20.21 8.50
C ILE A 97 -7.36 19.27 7.31
N LEU A 98 -8.10 18.16 7.48
CA LEU A 98 -8.31 17.19 6.42
C LEU A 98 -8.99 17.82 5.20
N LYS A 99 -9.98 18.71 5.41
CA LYS A 99 -10.65 19.41 4.31
C LYS A 99 -9.68 20.27 3.52
N ARG A 100 -8.84 21.06 4.20
CA ARG A 100 -7.81 21.88 3.55
C ARG A 100 -6.83 21.03 2.75
N LEU A 101 -6.26 19.99 3.38
CA LEU A 101 -5.27 19.12 2.74
C LEU A 101 -5.85 18.36 1.54
N SER A 102 -7.11 17.90 1.63
CA SER A 102 -7.79 17.19 0.54
C SER A 102 -7.98 18.09 -0.68
N LEU A 103 -8.39 19.34 -0.47
CA LEU A 103 -8.54 20.32 -1.56
C LEU A 103 -7.20 20.71 -2.19
N GLU A 104 -6.16 20.90 -1.38
CA GLU A 104 -4.80 21.13 -1.87
C GLU A 104 -4.30 19.95 -2.69
N PHE A 105 -4.50 18.72 -2.21
CA PHE A 105 -4.14 17.50 -2.94
C PHE A 105 -4.84 17.41 -4.30
N VAL A 106 -6.16 17.65 -4.36
CA VAL A 106 -6.92 17.63 -5.63
C VAL A 106 -6.40 18.68 -6.61
N LYS A 107 -6.06 19.88 -6.12
CA LYS A 107 -5.49 20.95 -6.94
C LYS A 107 -4.15 20.52 -7.55
N GLU A 108 -3.22 20.03 -6.74
CA GLU A 108 -1.91 19.56 -7.20
C GLU A 108 -2.04 18.35 -8.14
N PHE A 109 -2.91 17.39 -7.80
CA PHE A 109 -3.17 16.22 -8.64
C PHE A 109 -3.70 16.62 -10.03
N ARG A 110 -4.63 17.58 -10.09
CA ARG A 110 -5.16 18.08 -11.37
C ARG A 110 -4.10 18.81 -12.19
N GLN A 111 -3.27 19.62 -11.54
CA GLN A 111 -2.19 20.37 -12.21
C GLN A 111 -1.06 19.48 -12.71
N SER A 112 -0.84 18.32 -12.08
CA SER A 112 0.21 17.38 -12.45
C SER A 112 0.07 16.75 -13.84
N GLY A 113 -1.16 16.68 -14.38
CA GLY A 113 -1.43 16.05 -15.67
C GLY A 113 -1.29 14.52 -15.70
N PHE A 114 -1.14 13.84 -14.56
CA PHE A 114 -0.92 12.38 -14.53
C PHE A 114 -2.06 11.56 -15.12
N ARG A 115 -3.31 12.01 -14.92
CA ARG A 115 -4.49 11.37 -15.48
C ARG A 115 -5.56 12.39 -15.79
N THR A 116 -6.31 12.13 -16.85
CA THR A 116 -7.55 12.84 -17.19
C THR A 116 -8.76 12.29 -16.42
N THR A 117 -8.64 11.08 -15.87
CA THR A 117 -9.70 10.38 -15.12
C THR A 117 -9.37 10.26 -13.63
N VAL A 118 -10.38 10.43 -12.78
CA VAL A 118 -10.27 10.28 -11.32
C VAL A 118 -10.64 8.87 -10.92
N THR A 119 -9.76 8.16 -10.20
CA THR A 119 -10.08 6.85 -9.64
C THR A 119 -10.96 6.98 -8.39
N PRO A 120 -11.75 5.96 -8.01
CA PRO A 120 -12.61 6.03 -6.84
C PRO A 120 -11.89 6.41 -5.54
N TYR A 121 -10.68 5.88 -5.30
CA TYR A 121 -9.91 6.22 -4.10
C TYR A 121 -9.45 7.68 -4.08
N ILE A 122 -8.99 8.21 -5.22
CA ILE A 122 -8.62 9.64 -5.33
C ILE A 122 -9.85 10.52 -5.13
N HIS A 123 -11.02 10.11 -5.64
CA HIS A 123 -12.28 10.82 -5.42
C HIS A 123 -12.66 10.84 -3.92
N ILE A 124 -12.56 9.70 -3.23
CA ILE A 124 -12.83 9.59 -1.79
C ILE A 124 -11.87 10.47 -1.00
N ILE A 125 -10.56 10.36 -1.23
CA ILE A 125 -9.54 11.16 -0.55
C ILE A 125 -9.79 12.66 -0.74
N GLY A 126 -10.08 13.08 -1.98
CA GLY A 126 -10.23 14.49 -2.32
C GLY A 126 -11.54 15.13 -1.87
N ASN A 127 -12.64 14.37 -1.81
CA ASN A 127 -13.98 14.94 -1.66
C ASN A 127 -14.75 14.45 -0.43
N HIS A 128 -14.47 13.24 0.06
CA HIS A 128 -15.29 12.60 1.11
C HIS A 128 -14.51 12.34 2.40
N LEU A 129 -13.19 12.26 2.35
CA LEU A 129 -12.37 11.88 3.51
C LEU A 129 -12.58 12.78 4.73
N PHE A 130 -12.78 14.09 4.51
CA PHE A 130 -13.01 15.05 5.57
C PHE A 130 -14.44 15.03 6.12
N GLU A 131 -15.39 14.36 5.46
CA GLU A 131 -16.76 14.18 5.97
C GLU A 131 -16.77 13.20 7.15
N PHE A 132 -15.78 12.32 7.23
CA PHE A 132 -15.60 11.38 8.33
C PHE A 132 -14.91 12.00 9.56
N ASP A 133 -14.78 13.33 9.65
CA ASP A 133 -14.21 14.04 10.81
C ASP A 133 -14.98 13.76 12.11
N GLU A 134 -16.25 13.32 12.02
CA GLU A 134 -17.08 12.95 13.16
C GLU A 134 -16.60 11.67 13.87
N LEU A 135 -15.82 10.82 13.18
CA LEU A 135 -15.30 9.58 13.75
C LEU A 135 -14.02 9.86 14.53
N SER A 136 -13.98 9.49 15.81
CA SER A 136 -12.82 9.75 16.69
C SER A 136 -11.50 9.23 16.12
N ASN A 137 -11.50 8.04 15.52
CA ASN A 137 -10.32 7.44 14.88
C ASN A 137 -10.72 6.72 13.59
N LEU A 138 -10.28 7.22 12.43
CA LEU A 138 -10.52 6.58 11.13
C LEU A 138 -9.78 5.25 11.00
N GLY A 139 -8.69 5.06 11.75
CA GLY A 139 -7.94 3.82 11.78
C GLY A 139 -8.75 2.63 12.31
N ASP A 140 -9.74 2.86 13.17
CA ASP A 140 -10.55 1.79 13.77
C ASP A 140 -11.47 1.10 12.75
N TYR A 141 -11.77 1.77 11.64
CA TYR A 141 -12.65 1.28 10.58
C TYR A 141 -11.89 0.63 9.42
N ASN A 142 -10.58 0.43 9.58
CA ASN A 142 -9.81 -0.28 8.56
C ASN A 142 -10.13 -1.79 8.58
N MET A 143 -10.03 -2.43 7.42
CA MET A 143 -10.30 -3.86 7.28
C MET A 143 -9.06 -4.74 7.52
N GLN A 144 -7.94 -4.16 7.97
CA GLN A 144 -6.68 -4.88 8.11
C GLN A 144 -6.77 -6.01 9.14
N GLY A 145 -7.60 -5.84 10.18
CA GLY A 145 -7.89 -6.90 11.15
C GLY A 145 -8.60 -8.10 10.52
N VAL A 146 -9.55 -7.84 9.62
CA VAL A 146 -10.29 -8.88 8.89
C VAL A 146 -9.37 -9.62 7.91
N GLU A 147 -8.50 -8.91 7.21
CA GLU A 147 -7.50 -9.50 6.30
C GLU A 147 -6.53 -10.43 7.05
N LYS A 148 -6.01 -10.00 8.20
CA LYS A 148 -5.16 -10.85 9.06
C LYS A 148 -5.89 -12.09 9.56
N ASN A 149 -7.17 -11.95 9.90
CA ASN A 149 -8.00 -13.09 10.30
C ASN A 149 -8.20 -14.08 9.15
N ASN A 150 -8.37 -13.61 7.92
CA ASN A 150 -8.46 -14.48 6.74
C ASN A 150 -7.15 -15.25 6.48
N ASP A 151 -6.00 -14.61 6.66
CA ASP A 151 -4.69 -15.28 6.58
C ASP A 151 -4.55 -16.37 7.65
N LEU A 152 -4.96 -16.07 8.89
CA LEU A 152 -4.95 -17.03 9.99
C LEU A 152 -5.87 -18.22 9.70
N LEU A 153 -7.10 -17.95 9.27
CA LEU A 153 -8.08 -18.98 8.90
C LEU A 153 -7.57 -19.86 7.77
N SER A 154 -6.93 -19.28 6.75
CA SER A 154 -6.33 -20.02 5.65
C SER A 154 -5.23 -20.96 6.14
N ARG A 155 -4.30 -20.49 7.00
CA ARG A 155 -3.25 -21.33 7.59
C ARG A 155 -3.82 -22.43 8.46
N LEU A 156 -4.83 -22.11 9.28
CA LEU A 156 -5.49 -23.08 10.15
C LEU A 156 -6.23 -24.15 9.33
N TYR A 157 -6.90 -23.76 8.25
CA TYR A 157 -7.54 -24.68 7.32
C TYR A 157 -6.51 -25.65 6.73
N PHE A 158 -5.45 -25.17 6.07
CA PHE A 158 -4.42 -26.04 5.48
C PHE A 158 -3.70 -26.93 6.50
N SER A 159 -3.44 -26.43 7.71
CA SER A 159 -2.81 -27.23 8.77
C SER A 159 -3.77 -28.23 9.45
N SER A 160 -5.08 -28.11 9.22
CA SER A 160 -6.10 -28.97 9.84
C SER A 160 -6.75 -29.93 8.85
N THR A 161 -6.65 -29.69 7.54
CA THR A 161 -7.12 -30.60 6.50
C THR A 161 -6.17 -31.77 6.22
N ASN A 162 -4.88 -31.64 6.55
CA ASN A 162 -3.90 -32.70 6.34
C ASN A 162 -3.97 -33.88 7.36
N PRO A 163 -4.38 -33.68 8.64
CA PRO A 163 -4.46 -34.76 9.62
C PRO A 163 -5.87 -35.16 10.13
N ALA A 164 -6.95 -34.41 9.84
CA ALA A 164 -8.21 -34.54 10.61
C ALA A 164 -9.43 -35.04 9.81
N ARG A 165 -10.21 -35.95 10.42
CA ARG A 165 -11.54 -36.39 9.93
C ARG A 165 -12.59 -35.26 9.91
N ASN A 166 -12.43 -34.23 10.75
CA ASN A 166 -13.29 -33.04 10.79
C ASN A 166 -12.44 -31.76 10.93
N PRO A 167 -12.01 -31.16 9.80
CA PRO A 167 -11.11 -30.02 9.79
C PRO A 167 -11.65 -28.78 10.53
N LEU A 168 -12.96 -28.52 10.47
CA LEU A 168 -13.58 -27.36 11.13
C LEU A 168 -13.51 -27.45 12.66
N LEU A 169 -13.79 -28.62 13.23
CA LEU A 169 -13.67 -28.84 14.67
C LEU A 169 -12.22 -28.64 15.14
N THR A 170 -11.24 -29.16 14.39
CA THR A 170 -9.82 -28.98 14.69
C THR A 170 -9.37 -27.53 14.59
N MET A 171 -9.90 -26.76 13.62
CA MET A 171 -9.64 -25.32 13.51
C MET A 171 -10.16 -24.56 14.74
N LEU A 172 -11.41 -24.83 15.18
CA LEU A 172 -12.00 -24.18 16.35
C LEU A 172 -11.21 -24.48 17.63
N GLN A 173 -10.79 -25.73 17.83
CA GLN A 173 -9.96 -26.13 18.98
C GLN A 173 -8.60 -25.43 18.99
N LYS A 174 -7.97 -25.23 17.82
CA LYS A 174 -6.71 -24.48 17.70
C LYS A 174 -6.90 -22.99 18.01
N LEU A 175 -7.99 -22.39 17.54
CA LEU A 175 -8.32 -20.98 17.84
C LEU A 175 -8.53 -20.75 19.33
N ASP A 176 -9.26 -21.63 20.01
CA ASP A 176 -9.49 -21.50 21.45
C ASP A 176 -8.19 -21.59 22.27
N ARG A 177 -7.27 -22.47 21.88
CA ARG A 177 -5.93 -22.54 22.51
C ARG A 177 -5.12 -21.27 22.34
N ILE A 178 -5.16 -20.65 21.15
CA ILE A 178 -4.47 -19.37 20.89
C ILE A 178 -5.06 -18.24 21.74
N ARG A 179 -6.40 -18.23 21.92
CA ARG A 179 -7.06 -17.25 22.79
C ARG A 179 -6.58 -17.37 24.23
N VAL A 180 -6.57 -18.59 24.77
CA VAL A 180 -6.15 -18.85 26.17
C VAL A 180 -4.68 -18.48 26.41
N SER A 181 -3.79 -18.70 25.44
CA SER A 181 -2.38 -18.30 25.60
C SER A 181 -2.20 -16.77 25.62
N LEU A 182 -2.94 -16.05 24.78
CA LEU A 182 -2.90 -14.58 24.75
C LEU A 182 -3.44 -13.96 26.04
N ASP A 183 -4.52 -14.51 26.59
CA ASP A 183 -5.08 -14.05 27.87
C ASP A 183 -4.14 -14.29 29.06
N TYR A 184 -3.25 -15.29 28.96
CA TYR A 184 -2.23 -15.57 29.98
C TYR A 184 -1.02 -14.63 29.89
N GLU A 185 -0.59 -14.25 28.68
CA GLU A 185 0.53 -13.32 28.47
C GLU A 185 0.18 -11.86 28.81
N MET A 186 -1.10 -11.50 28.86
CA MET A 186 -1.57 -10.16 29.24
C MET A 186 -1.87 -9.98 30.74
N ARG A 187 -1.60 -10.99 31.58
CA ARG A 187 -1.71 -10.92 33.04
C ARG A 187 -0.33 -10.82 33.68
#